data_AF-A0A820RIY6-F1
#
_entry.id   AF-A0A820RIY6-F1
#
_cell.length_a   1.000
_cell.length_b   1.000
_cell.length_c   1.000
_cell.angle_alpha   90.00
_cell.angle_beta   90.00
_cell.angle_gamma   90.00
#
_symmetry.space_group_name_H-M   'P 1'
#
loop_
_entity.id
_entity.type
_entity.pdbx_description
1 polymer ?
#
loop_
_entity_poly.entity_id
_entity_poly.type
_entity_poly.pdbx_seq_one_letter_code
_entity_poly.pdbx_strand_id
1 'polypeptide(L)'
;MNVYHELIVLLLHRMLNLEKLSLYLIVHDKNTFVDGNDLKKNIINNMLRLNLFLFNICSNIRIHNQINLPSNEYIQCTFKDFQNNHNIYCVDHFFEAERSQCHIYSYPYTLKLYKNITNNFSGGFFRFVCVMSLFDEQPFEHEFFLLIAQSFSCMKKLTLINMKPQKGGVQGKYRIPKYVKQYFPHTKIL
;
A
#
# COMPACT_ATOMS: atom_id res chain seq x y z
N MET A 1 -6.84 -4.48 18.98
CA MET A 1 -6.01 -5.71 19.09
C MET A 1 -5.07 -5.73 17.91
N ASN A 2 -3.75 -5.90 18.14
CA ASN A 2 -2.74 -5.63 17.13
C ASN A 2 -2.29 -6.91 16.43
N VAL A 3 -3.11 -7.37 15.47
CA VAL A 3 -2.92 -8.62 14.69
C VAL A 3 -1.49 -8.80 14.18
N TYR A 4 -0.83 -7.71 13.77
CA TYR A 4 0.55 -7.76 13.30
C TYR A 4 1.53 -8.24 14.40
N HIS A 5 1.53 -7.61 15.57
CA HIS A 5 2.46 -7.96 16.64
C HIS A 5 2.08 -9.29 17.31
N GLU A 6 0.79 -9.49 17.54
CA GLU A 6 0.30 -10.61 18.34
C GLU A 6 0.28 -11.93 17.55
N LEU A 7 0.13 -11.90 16.22
CA LEU A 7 0.05 -13.12 15.42
C LEU A 7 1.22 -13.25 14.43
N ILE A 8 1.48 -12.22 13.62
CA ILE A 8 2.47 -12.33 12.54
C ILE A 8 3.88 -12.35 13.10
N VAL A 9 4.25 -11.39 13.96
CA VAL A 9 5.60 -11.32 14.54
C VAL A 9 5.90 -12.58 15.38
N LEU A 10 4.97 -12.99 16.24
CA LEU A 10 5.15 -14.21 17.05
C LEU A 10 5.30 -15.48 16.19
N LEU A 11 4.54 -15.61 15.10
CA LEU A 11 4.69 -16.74 14.19
C LEU A 11 6.06 -16.72 13.51
N LEU A 12 6.48 -15.56 12.99
CA LEU A 12 7.78 -15.41 12.32
C LEU A 12 8.95 -15.72 13.25
N HIS A 13 8.87 -15.33 14.53
CA HIS A 13 9.88 -15.69 15.54
C HIS A 13 10.00 -17.19 15.80
N ARG A 14 8.98 -17.99 15.51
CA ARG A 14 9.06 -19.46 15.59
C ARG A 14 9.72 -20.08 14.36
N MET A 15 9.88 -19.31 13.29
CA MET A 15 10.44 -19.74 12.00
C MET A 15 11.88 -19.24 11.83
N LEU A 16 12.74 -19.41 12.84
CA LEU A 16 14.11 -18.86 12.88
C LEU A 16 15.02 -19.34 11.72
N ASN A 17 14.68 -20.48 11.11
CA ASN A 17 15.41 -21.03 9.97
C ASN A 17 14.92 -20.54 8.60
N LEU A 18 13.94 -19.64 8.56
CA LEU A 18 13.41 -19.13 7.30
C LEU A 18 14.44 -18.25 6.60
N GLU A 19 14.85 -18.67 5.40
CA GLU A 19 15.80 -17.91 4.58
C GLU A 19 15.13 -16.87 3.70
N LYS A 20 13.89 -17.14 3.25
CA LYS A 20 13.17 -16.29 2.30
C LYS A 20 11.76 -16.01 2.80
N LEU A 21 11.39 -14.73 2.84
CA LEU A 21 10.07 -14.28 3.26
C LEU A 21 9.51 -13.29 2.24
N SER A 22 8.31 -13.56 1.77
CA SER A 22 7.47 -12.60 1.04
C SER A 22 6.27 -12.25 1.89
N LEU A 23 6.23 -11.02 2.41
CA LEU A 23 5.20 -10.57 3.34
C LEU A 23 4.26 -9.57 2.68
N TYR A 24 2.98 -9.91 2.63
CA TYR A 24 1.92 -8.96 2.28
C TYR A 24 1.07 -8.68 3.52
N LEU A 25 0.92 -7.41 3.89
CA LEU A 25 0.22 -7.04 5.10
C LEU A 25 -0.58 -5.75 4.92
N ILE A 26 -1.80 -5.76 5.46
CA ILE A 26 -2.57 -4.54 5.69
C ILE A 26 -2.81 -4.45 7.18
N VAL A 27 -2.38 -3.35 7.78
CA VAL A 27 -2.54 -3.07 9.21
C VAL A 27 -3.50 -1.91 9.35
N HIS A 28 -4.49 -2.07 10.22
CA HIS A 28 -5.45 -1.02 10.56
C HIS A 28 -5.33 -0.64 12.04
N ASP A 29 -5.74 0.59 12.35
CA ASP A 29 -5.97 1.08 13.72
C ASP A 29 -4.75 0.98 14.65
N LYS A 30 -3.55 1.26 14.12
CA LYS A 30 -2.38 1.56 14.96
C LYS A 30 -2.35 3.06 15.29
N ASN A 31 -1.67 3.43 16.38
CA ASN A 31 -1.30 4.82 16.65
C ASN A 31 -0.08 5.25 15.80
N THR A 32 0.66 4.29 15.26
CA THR A 32 1.90 4.51 14.48
C THR A 32 1.95 3.60 13.26
N PHE A 33 2.66 4.03 12.22
CA PHE A 33 2.89 3.21 11.03
C PHE A 33 3.83 2.03 11.33
N VAL A 34 3.74 0.97 10.54
CA VAL A 34 4.84 0.02 10.38
C VAL A 34 5.88 0.71 9.51
N ASP A 35 7.02 1.07 10.11
CA ASP A 35 8.14 1.73 9.46
C ASP A 35 9.38 0.81 9.42
N GLY A 36 10.52 1.35 8.95
CA GLY A 36 11.75 0.58 8.88
C GLY A 36 12.27 0.15 10.25
N ASN A 37 12.07 0.96 11.30
CA ASN A 37 12.49 0.61 12.66
C ASN A 37 11.67 -0.55 13.22
N ASP A 38 10.35 -0.54 13.01
CA ASP A 38 9.43 -1.62 13.40
C ASP A 38 9.82 -2.94 12.74
N LEU A 39 10.06 -2.93 11.42
CA LEU A 39 10.50 -4.11 10.68
C LEU A 39 11.89 -4.59 11.10
N LYS A 40 12.83 -3.67 11.33
CA LYS A 40 14.20 -4.01 11.76
C LYS A 40 14.17 -4.70 13.13
N LYS A 41 13.47 -4.09 14.09
CA LYS A 41 13.35 -4.60 15.46
C LYS A 41 12.61 -5.93 15.52
N ASN A 42 11.49 -6.07 14.81
CA ASN A 42 10.60 -7.20 14.98
C ASN A 42 10.90 -8.35 14.03
N ILE A 43 11.42 -8.10 12.83
CA ILE A 43 11.66 -9.14 11.81
C ILE A 43 13.15 -9.32 11.58
N ILE A 44 13.83 -8.31 11.04
CA ILE A 44 15.21 -8.45 10.52
C ILE A 44 16.19 -8.90 11.61
N ASN A 45 16.17 -8.27 12.79
CA ASN A 45 17.12 -8.57 13.86
C ASN A 45 16.91 -9.96 14.48
N ASN A 46 15.70 -10.53 14.37
CA ASN A 46 15.39 -11.83 14.98
C ASN A 46 15.52 -13.00 13.99
N MET A 47 15.43 -12.73 12.68
CA MET A 47 15.48 -13.74 11.64
C MET A 47 16.86 -13.78 10.99
N LEU A 48 17.87 -14.23 11.75
CA LEU A 48 19.29 -14.16 11.36
C LEU A 48 19.64 -14.93 10.07
N ARG A 49 18.81 -15.90 9.66
CA ARG A 49 18.99 -16.66 8.40
C ARG A 49 18.28 -16.05 7.21
N LEU A 50 17.49 -14.99 7.40
CA LEU A 50 16.69 -14.36 6.35
C LEU A 50 17.60 -13.61 5.37
N ASN A 51 17.86 -14.23 4.23
CA ASN A 51 18.68 -13.66 3.15
C ASN A 51 17.85 -12.90 2.10
N LEU A 52 16.55 -13.18 2.00
CA LEU A 52 15.64 -12.48 1.10
C LEU A 52 14.37 -12.09 1.83
N PHE A 53 14.18 -10.79 1.98
CA PHE A 53 12.95 -10.22 2.52
C PHE A 53 12.28 -9.30 1.50
N LEU A 54 11.16 -9.78 0.96
CA LEU A 54 10.27 -9.00 0.10
C LEU A 54 9.03 -8.64 0.89
N PHE A 55 8.56 -7.40 0.76
CA PHE A 55 7.37 -6.97 1.48
C PHE A 55 6.53 -5.97 0.70
N ASN A 56 5.24 -5.99 1.02
CA ASN A 56 4.29 -4.94 0.71
C ASN A 56 3.39 -4.75 1.94
N ILE A 57 3.53 -3.61 2.60
CA ILE A 57 2.84 -3.31 3.84
C ILE A 57 2.11 -1.98 3.70
N CYS A 58 0.80 -2.02 3.92
CA CYS A 58 -0.05 -0.84 3.99
C CYS A 58 -0.53 -0.69 5.44
N SER A 59 -0.09 0.36 6.12
CA SER A 59 -0.49 0.69 7.48
C SER A 59 -1.46 1.85 7.49
N ASN A 60 -2.56 1.73 8.22
CA ASN A 60 -3.54 2.78 8.43
C ASN A 60 -3.59 3.15 9.91
N ILE A 61 -3.53 4.44 10.20
CA ILE A 61 -3.64 5.01 11.56
C ILE A 61 -4.78 6.02 11.59
N ARG A 62 -5.34 6.27 12.78
CA ARG A 62 -6.31 7.35 12.97
C ARG A 62 -5.59 8.66 13.26
N ILE A 63 -6.08 9.76 12.70
CA ILE A 63 -5.48 11.10 12.86
C ILE A 63 -5.95 11.81 14.14
N HIS A 64 -7.00 11.34 14.81
CA HIS A 64 -7.60 12.03 15.96
C HIS A 64 -6.56 12.54 16.97
N ASN A 65 -6.54 13.85 17.18
CA ASN A 65 -5.68 14.55 18.13
C ASN A 65 -4.16 14.32 17.93
N GLN A 66 -3.72 13.84 16.75
CA GLN A 66 -2.29 13.75 16.45
C GLN A 66 -1.74 15.12 16.09
N ILE A 67 -0.79 15.59 16.90
CA ILE A 67 -0.09 16.87 16.69
C ILE A 67 0.93 16.76 15.55
N ASN A 68 1.55 15.59 15.41
CA ASN A 68 2.59 15.33 14.41
C ASN A 68 2.24 14.10 13.59
N LEU A 69 1.93 14.31 12.31
CA LEU A 69 1.75 13.23 11.35
C LEU A 69 3.12 12.84 10.76
N PRO A 70 3.44 11.53 10.63
CA PRO A 70 4.68 11.12 10.00
C PRO A 70 4.73 11.58 8.54
N SER A 71 5.83 12.17 8.11
CA SER A 71 6.03 12.59 6.71
C SER A 71 6.66 11.48 5.86
N ASN A 72 6.67 11.66 4.54
CA ASN A 72 7.38 10.77 3.62
C ASN A 72 8.88 10.71 3.93
N GLU A 73 9.50 11.85 4.25
CA GLU A 73 10.92 11.96 4.59
C GLU A 73 11.23 11.21 5.90
N TYR A 74 10.33 11.28 6.88
CA TYR A 74 10.47 10.52 8.12
C TYR A 74 10.49 9.01 7.82
N ILE A 75 9.50 8.51 7.07
CA ILE A 75 9.44 7.08 6.71
C ILE A 75 10.67 6.68 5.91
N GLN A 76 11.07 7.45 4.91
CA GLN A 76 12.30 7.23 4.14
C GLN A 76 13.52 7.06 5.05
N CYS A 77 13.70 7.96 6.02
CA CYS A 77 14.83 7.94 6.95
C CYS A 77 14.90 6.64 7.77
N THR A 78 13.76 6.02 8.08
CA THR A 78 13.74 4.74 8.84
C THR A 78 14.22 3.54 8.00
N PHE A 79 14.23 3.65 6.68
CA PHE A 79 14.69 2.59 5.76
C PHE A 79 16.14 2.76 5.30
N LYS A 80 16.86 3.78 5.74
CA LYS A 80 18.22 4.10 5.28
C LYS A 80 19.23 2.95 5.44
N ASP A 81 19.04 2.10 6.46
CA ASP A 81 19.94 0.97 6.76
C ASP A 81 19.45 -0.36 6.14
N PHE A 82 18.31 -0.37 5.44
CA PHE A 82 17.84 -1.60 4.79
C PHE A 82 18.76 -1.90 3.61
N GLN A 83 19.38 -3.08 3.61
CA GLN A 83 20.29 -3.54 2.54
C GLN A 83 19.65 -3.68 1.15
N ASN A 84 18.37 -3.32 0.99
CA ASN A 84 17.64 -3.26 -0.28
C ASN A 84 17.40 -1.79 -0.66
N ASN A 85 18.25 -1.25 -1.53
CA ASN A 85 18.28 0.18 -1.91
C ASN A 85 17.06 0.67 -2.71
N HIS A 86 16.05 -0.16 -2.93
CA HIS A 86 14.88 0.19 -3.76
C HIS A 86 13.57 -0.05 -3.00
N ASN A 87 13.49 0.42 -1.77
CA ASN A 87 12.19 0.49 -1.09
C ASN A 87 11.45 1.72 -1.58
N ILE A 88 10.17 1.56 -1.92
CA ILE A 88 9.28 2.67 -2.23
C ILE A 88 8.33 2.84 -1.05
N TYR A 89 8.08 4.09 -0.69
CA TYR A 89 7.22 4.49 0.40
C TYR A 89 6.33 5.64 -0.07
N CYS A 90 5.09 5.64 0.40
CA CYS A 90 4.12 6.71 0.17
C CYS A 90 3.33 6.89 1.45
N VAL A 91 3.32 8.11 1.97
CA VAL A 91 2.48 8.52 3.09
C VAL A 91 1.42 9.47 2.58
N ASP A 92 0.17 9.14 2.89
CA ASP A 92 -1.02 9.86 2.50
C ASP A 92 -1.83 10.23 3.75
N HIS A 93 -2.29 11.47 3.83
CA HIS A 93 -3.12 11.97 4.92
C HIS A 93 -4.53 12.23 4.41
N PHE A 94 -5.50 11.52 4.98
CA PHE A 94 -6.91 11.59 4.63
C PHE A 94 -7.68 12.25 5.79
N PHE A 95 -7.81 13.57 5.74
CA PHE A 95 -8.40 14.36 6.83
C PHE A 95 -9.91 14.15 6.99
N GLU A 96 -10.65 13.94 5.89
CA GLU A 96 -12.10 13.69 5.92
C GLU A 96 -12.44 12.30 6.43
N ALA A 97 -11.60 11.30 6.11
CA ALA A 97 -11.68 9.96 6.69
C ALA A 97 -11.02 9.85 8.06
N GLU A 98 -10.48 10.95 8.60
CA GLU A 98 -9.77 11.02 9.88
C GLU A 98 -8.68 9.95 10.01
N ARG A 99 -7.99 9.64 8.92
CA ARG A 99 -7.04 8.54 8.83
C ARG A 99 -5.81 8.89 8.00
N SER A 100 -4.70 8.24 8.30
CA SER A 100 -3.47 8.38 7.55
C SER A 100 -3.01 7.01 7.10
N GLN A 101 -2.45 6.92 5.91
CA GLN A 101 -1.95 5.69 5.32
C GLN A 101 -0.45 5.81 5.06
N CYS A 102 0.30 4.76 5.37
CA CYS A 102 1.66 4.57 4.93
C CYS A 102 1.75 3.27 4.16
N HIS A 103 2.15 3.36 2.91
CA HIS A 103 2.36 2.23 2.02
C HIS A 103 3.86 2.09 1.76
N ILE A 104 4.45 0.97 2.18
CA ILE A 104 5.86 0.63 1.96
C ILE A 104 5.99 -0.69 1.20
N TYR A 105 6.89 -0.76 0.23
CA TYR A 105 7.17 -2.02 -0.48
C TYR A 105 8.58 -2.11 -1.04
N SER A 106 9.07 -3.35 -1.16
CA SER A 106 10.36 -3.66 -1.76
C SER A 106 10.26 -3.76 -3.29
N TYR A 107 11.21 -3.17 -4.02
CA TYR A 107 11.38 -3.34 -5.47
C TYR A 107 12.48 -4.38 -5.79
N PRO A 108 12.31 -5.22 -6.85
CA PRO A 108 11.17 -5.28 -7.75
C PRO A 108 9.92 -5.88 -7.09
N TYR A 109 8.76 -5.35 -7.47
CA TYR A 109 7.48 -5.80 -6.92
C TYR A 109 7.04 -7.11 -7.57
N THR A 110 6.96 -8.19 -6.80
CA THR A 110 6.67 -9.55 -7.30
C THR A 110 5.31 -10.11 -6.89
N LEU A 111 4.56 -9.40 -6.06
CA LEU A 111 3.27 -9.87 -5.57
C LEU A 111 2.16 -9.67 -6.61
N LYS A 112 1.10 -10.49 -6.50
CA LYS A 112 -0.05 -10.47 -7.43
C LYS A 112 -1.10 -9.39 -7.12
N LEU A 113 -1.03 -8.81 -5.94
CA LEU A 113 -2.02 -7.89 -5.39
C LEU A 113 -1.36 -6.56 -5.06
N TYR A 114 -1.99 -5.43 -5.36
CA TYR A 114 -1.58 -4.10 -4.88
C TYR A 114 -2.81 -3.33 -4.41
N LYS A 115 -2.95 -3.10 -3.10
CA LYS A 115 -4.13 -2.44 -2.54
C LYS A 115 -3.85 -1.01 -2.09
N ASN A 116 -4.90 -0.20 -2.15
CA ASN A 116 -4.98 1.17 -1.63
C ASN A 116 -4.00 2.15 -2.29
N ILE A 117 -3.87 2.06 -3.61
CA ILE A 117 -3.15 3.06 -4.40
C ILE A 117 -3.95 4.37 -4.39
N THR A 118 -3.26 5.48 -4.14
CA THR A 118 -3.80 6.84 -4.05
C THR A 118 -3.39 7.67 -5.27
N ASN A 119 -3.89 8.90 -5.40
CA ASN A 119 -3.48 9.83 -6.46
C ASN A 119 -1.97 10.17 -6.42
N ASN A 120 -1.27 9.90 -5.31
CA ASN A 120 0.17 10.11 -5.19
C ASN A 120 1.01 9.00 -5.84
N PHE A 121 0.38 8.02 -6.48
CA PHE A 121 1.09 6.99 -7.22
C PHE A 121 1.93 7.59 -8.35
N SER A 122 3.24 7.35 -8.29
CA SER A 122 4.23 7.91 -9.22
C SER A 122 4.46 7.05 -10.47
N GLY A 123 3.76 5.92 -10.62
CA GLY A 123 3.97 4.99 -11.73
C GLY A 123 4.98 3.89 -11.42
N GLY A 124 5.52 3.29 -12.48
CA GLY A 124 6.42 2.12 -12.41
C GLY A 124 5.88 0.93 -13.18
N PHE A 125 6.58 -0.20 -13.16
CA PHE A 125 6.20 -1.40 -13.90
C PHE A 125 5.95 -2.60 -12.98
N PHE A 126 4.68 -3.03 -12.92
CA PHE A 126 4.19 -4.03 -11.96
C PHE A 126 3.66 -5.27 -12.68
N ARG A 127 4.54 -5.96 -13.42
CA ARG A 127 4.17 -7.08 -14.33
C ARG A 127 3.38 -8.22 -13.70
N PHE A 128 3.50 -8.42 -12.39
CA PHE A 128 2.86 -9.54 -11.68
C PHE A 128 1.52 -9.18 -11.05
N VAL A 129 1.21 -7.89 -10.91
CA VAL A 129 0.00 -7.44 -10.24
C VAL A 129 -1.19 -7.67 -11.17
N CYS A 130 -2.13 -8.48 -10.69
CA CYS A 130 -3.36 -8.81 -11.40
C CYS A 130 -4.62 -8.40 -10.64
N VAL A 131 -4.50 -8.06 -9.36
CA VAL A 131 -5.59 -7.53 -8.53
C VAL A 131 -5.15 -6.22 -7.91
N MET A 132 -5.99 -5.19 -8.02
CA MET A 132 -5.70 -3.88 -7.47
C MET A 132 -6.90 -3.26 -6.77
N SER A 133 -6.63 -2.47 -5.73
CA SER A 133 -7.60 -1.48 -5.23
C SER A 133 -7.02 -0.06 -5.23
N LEU A 134 -7.88 0.88 -5.58
CA LEU A 134 -7.65 2.31 -5.57
C LEU A 134 -8.48 2.92 -4.45
N PHE A 135 -7.88 3.78 -3.64
CA PHE A 135 -8.57 4.55 -2.61
C PHE A 135 -8.02 5.97 -2.56
N ASP A 136 -8.90 6.97 -2.59
CA ASP A 136 -8.53 8.35 -2.29
C ASP A 136 -9.75 9.15 -1.79
N GLU A 137 -9.50 10.22 -1.05
CA GLU A 137 -10.53 11.21 -0.70
C GLU A 137 -10.98 12.00 -1.92
N GLN A 138 -10.02 12.35 -2.77
CA GLN A 138 -10.27 13.10 -3.99
C GLN A 138 -10.61 12.14 -5.14
N PRO A 139 -11.44 12.57 -6.09
CA PRO A 139 -11.70 11.76 -7.28
C PRO A 139 -10.41 11.51 -8.07
N PHE A 140 -10.22 10.27 -8.54
CA PHE A 140 -9.17 9.98 -9.52
C PHE A 140 -9.50 10.62 -10.87
N GLU A 141 -8.51 11.30 -11.44
CA GLU A 141 -8.59 11.95 -12.74
C GLU A 141 -8.24 10.99 -13.88
N HIS A 142 -8.50 11.42 -15.10
CA HIS A 142 -8.30 10.62 -16.30
C HIS A 142 -6.83 10.19 -16.50
N GLU A 143 -5.89 11.11 -16.28
CA GLU A 143 -4.44 10.93 -16.38
C GLU A 143 -3.95 9.86 -15.39
N PHE A 144 -4.59 9.75 -14.24
CA PHE A 144 -4.28 8.72 -13.26
C PHE A 144 -4.60 7.31 -13.81
N PHE A 145 -5.76 7.12 -14.46
CA PHE A 145 -6.10 5.83 -15.05
C PHE A 145 -5.20 5.44 -16.22
N LEU A 146 -4.72 6.42 -16.99
CA LEU A 146 -3.68 6.21 -18.01
C LEU A 146 -2.39 5.69 -17.38
N LEU A 147 -1.94 6.32 -16.30
CA LEU A 147 -0.75 5.90 -15.55
C LEU A 147 -0.92 4.47 -15.00
N ILE A 148 -2.08 4.17 -14.42
CA ILE A 148 -2.40 2.81 -13.94
C ILE A 148 -2.41 1.79 -15.10
N ALA A 149 -2.99 2.11 -16.25
CA ALA A 149 -2.99 1.19 -17.39
C ALA A 149 -1.57 0.86 -17.88
N GLN A 150 -0.69 1.87 -17.91
CA GLN A 150 0.72 1.70 -18.28
C GLN A 150 1.51 0.90 -17.24
N SER A 151 1.23 1.12 -15.96
CA SER A 151 1.94 0.46 -14.87
C SER A 151 1.57 -1.00 -14.66
N PHE A 152 0.36 -1.41 -15.05
CA PHE A 152 -0.25 -2.69 -14.67
C PHE A 152 -0.81 -3.46 -15.87
N SER A 153 0.08 -4.05 -16.66
CA SER A 153 -0.26 -4.75 -17.92
C SER A 153 -1.08 -6.03 -17.77
N CYS A 154 -1.08 -6.67 -16.60
CA CYS A 154 -1.72 -7.96 -16.36
C CYS A 154 -2.97 -7.87 -15.46
N MET A 155 -3.59 -6.69 -15.37
CA MET A 155 -4.70 -6.46 -14.45
C MET A 155 -5.94 -7.26 -14.85
N LYS A 156 -6.50 -7.99 -13.87
CA LYS A 156 -7.73 -8.79 -14.02
C LYS A 156 -8.88 -8.26 -13.17
N LYS A 157 -8.56 -7.64 -12.04
CA LYS A 157 -9.54 -7.07 -11.12
C LYS A 157 -9.07 -5.71 -10.61
N LEU A 158 -9.97 -4.74 -10.70
CA LEU A 158 -9.83 -3.39 -10.16
C LEU A 158 -10.96 -3.13 -9.16
N THR A 159 -10.65 -2.54 -8.02
CA THR A 159 -11.65 -2.04 -7.07
C THR A 159 -11.41 -0.57 -6.86
N LEU A 160 -12.44 0.26 -7.03
CA LEU A 160 -12.33 1.72 -6.99
C LEU A 160 -13.19 2.28 -5.86
N ILE A 161 -12.57 3.00 -4.93
CA ILE A 161 -13.28 3.67 -3.83
C ILE A 161 -12.81 5.12 -3.77
N ASN A 162 -13.72 6.06 -4.06
CA ASN A 162 -13.46 7.49 -3.87
C ASN A 162 -14.41 7.98 -2.79
N MET A 163 -13.98 8.80 -1.84
CA MET A 163 -14.93 9.38 -0.89
C MET A 163 -15.82 10.43 -1.56
N LYS A 164 -15.23 11.26 -2.42
CA LYS A 164 -15.96 12.28 -3.17
C LYS A 164 -16.42 11.79 -4.54
N PRO A 165 -17.60 12.23 -5.01
CA PRO A 165 -18.03 11.96 -6.37
C PRO A 165 -17.13 12.70 -7.37
N GLN A 166 -16.95 12.11 -8.55
CA GLN A 166 -16.38 12.84 -9.68
C GLN A 166 -17.32 13.98 -10.12
N LYS A 167 -16.74 15.05 -10.70
CA LYS A 167 -17.52 16.16 -11.28
C LYS A 167 -18.53 15.60 -12.30
N GLY A 168 -19.82 15.87 -12.10
CA GLY A 168 -20.91 15.36 -12.94
C GLY A 168 -21.47 13.98 -12.53
N GLY A 169 -20.96 13.38 -11.44
CA GLY A 169 -21.52 12.17 -10.83
C GLY A 169 -22.73 12.47 -9.93
N VAL A 170 -23.71 11.58 -9.91
CA VAL A 170 -24.89 11.68 -9.02
C VAL A 170 -24.50 11.32 -7.59
N GLN A 171 -24.88 12.14 -6.61
CA GLN A 171 -24.70 11.84 -5.18
C GLN A 171 -25.26 10.45 -4.83
N GLY A 172 -24.52 9.66 -4.04
CA GLY A 172 -24.98 8.37 -3.51
C GLY A 172 -24.77 7.15 -4.40
N LYS A 173 -24.16 7.29 -5.59
CA LYS A 173 -23.71 6.14 -6.40
C LYS A 173 -22.26 6.32 -6.83
N TYR A 174 -21.37 5.49 -6.31
CA TYR A 174 -20.01 5.30 -6.83
C TYR A 174 -20.10 4.70 -8.25
N ARG A 175 -20.40 5.53 -9.25
CA ARG A 175 -20.37 5.11 -10.65
C ARG A 175 -18.94 5.19 -11.14
N ILE A 176 -18.34 4.03 -11.41
CA ILE A 176 -17.11 3.95 -12.19
C ILE A 176 -17.38 4.66 -13.53
N PRO A 177 -16.57 5.65 -13.92
CA PRO A 177 -16.77 6.38 -15.16
C PRO A 177 -16.65 5.45 -16.36
N LYS A 178 -17.50 5.65 -17.37
CA LYS A 178 -17.51 4.79 -18.57
C LYS A 178 -16.15 4.74 -19.26
N TYR A 179 -15.39 5.84 -19.23
CA TYR A 179 -14.05 5.91 -19.82
C TYR A 179 -13.04 4.98 -19.13
N VAL A 180 -13.22 4.65 -17.84
CA VAL A 180 -12.30 3.74 -17.13
C VAL A 180 -12.29 2.35 -17.78
N LYS A 181 -13.43 1.91 -18.33
CA LYS A 181 -13.49 0.64 -19.08
C LYS A 181 -12.66 0.66 -20.37
N GLN A 182 -12.39 1.83 -20.95
CA GLN A 182 -11.54 1.94 -22.14
C GLN A 182 -10.09 1.57 -21.81
N TYR A 183 -9.65 1.87 -20.60
CA TYR A 183 -8.32 1.52 -20.09
C TYR A 183 -8.20 0.06 -19.67
N PHE A 184 -9.32 -0.55 -19.24
CA PHE A 184 -9.31 -1.88 -18.66
C PHE A 184 -10.41 -2.77 -19.28
N PRO A 185 -10.34 -3.06 -20.60
CA PRO A 185 -11.44 -3.71 -21.33
C PRO A 185 -11.75 -5.13 -20.84
N HIS A 186 -10.77 -5.82 -20.27
CA HIS A 186 -10.90 -7.21 -19.78
C HIS A 186 -10.87 -7.31 -18.25
N THR A 187 -10.93 -6.18 -17.56
CA THR A 187 -10.81 -6.13 -16.09
C THR A 187 -12.18 -6.08 -15.46
N LYS A 188 -12.39 -6.92 -14.45
CA LYS A 188 -13.56 -6.80 -13.58
C LYS A 188 -13.38 -5.60 -12.66
N ILE A 189 -14.18 -4.55 -12.85
CA ILE A 189 -14.18 -3.36 -12.00
C ILE A 189 -15.31 -3.48 -10.98
N LEU A 190 -14.96 -3.33 -9.69
CA LEU A 190 -15.87 -3.35 -8.54
C LEU A 190 -15.89 -1.98 -7.84
#